data_AF-A0A345DE73-F1
#
_entry.id   AF-A0A345DE73-F1
#
_cell.length_a   1.000
_cell.length_b   1.000
_cell.length_c   1.000
_cell.angle_alpha   90.00
_cell.angle_beta   90.00
_cell.angle_gamma   90.00
#
_symmetry.space_group_name_H-M   'P 1'
#
loop_
_entity.id
_entity.type
_entity.pdbx_description
1 polymer ?
#
loop_
_entity_poly.entity_id
_entity_poly.type
_entity_poly.pdbx_seq_one_letter_code
_entity_poly.pdbx_strand_id
1 'polypeptide(L)'
;MRGVAAMVILRDGRFDMSDFIDETDAREQFVLNASIQNARDRAAAVGQKWFKSCQLCSDPTVDGAAYCDDDCLIEARRERAVRDKQFAQRR
;
A
#
# COMPACT_ATOMS: atom_id res chain seq x y z
N MET A 1 -12.47 26.72 -12.74
CA MET A 1 -13.46 25.86 -12.04
C MET A 1 -14.82 26.08 -12.69
N ARG A 2 -15.29 25.14 -13.51
CA ARG A 2 -16.65 25.15 -14.08
C ARG A 2 -17.29 23.84 -13.65
N GLY A 3 -18.31 23.93 -12.81
CA GLY A 3 -19.05 22.78 -12.29
C GLY A 3 -19.77 22.06 -13.42
N VAL A 4 -19.64 20.73 -13.45
CA VAL A 4 -20.38 19.87 -14.37
C VAL A 4 -21.77 19.69 -13.75
N ALA A 5 -22.78 20.28 -14.37
CA ALA A 5 -24.17 20.05 -13.99
C ALA A 5 -24.55 18.62 -14.40
N ALA A 6 -24.81 17.76 -13.40
CA ALA A 6 -25.29 16.41 -13.60
C ALA A 6 -26.73 16.45 -14.15
N MET A 7 -26.90 16.01 -15.40
CA MET A 7 -28.23 15.81 -15.99
C MET A 7 -28.74 14.43 -15.55
N VAL A 8 -29.60 14.42 -14.53
CA VAL A 8 -30.31 13.22 -14.07
C VAL A 8 -31.47 12.95 -15.04
N ILE A 9 -31.39 11.86 -15.80
CA ILE A 9 -32.47 11.43 -16.70
C ILE A 9 -33.50 10.65 -15.87
N LEU A 10 -34.67 11.25 -15.68
CA LEU A 10 -35.82 10.69 -14.97
C LEU A 10 -36.54 9.67 -15.88
N ARG A 11 -36.53 8.38 -15.50
CA ARG A 11 -37.55 7.41 -15.94
C ARG A 11 -38.45 7.08 -14.74
N ASP A 12 -39.74 7.36 -14.89
CA ASP A 12 -40.82 6.84 -14.04
C ASP A 12 -40.79 7.12 -12.53
N GLY A 13 -40.29 8.30 -12.12
CA GLY A 13 -40.58 8.88 -10.80
C GLY A 13 -40.08 8.09 -9.58
N ARG A 14 -39.21 7.09 -9.78
CA ARG A 14 -38.47 6.41 -8.71
C ARG A 14 -37.00 6.76 -8.85
N PHE A 15 -36.41 7.23 -7.76
CA PHE A 15 -34.95 7.30 -7.64
C PHE A 15 -34.43 5.86 -7.59
N ASP A 16 -33.90 5.37 -8.71
CA ASP A 16 -33.21 4.09 -8.74
C ASP A 16 -31.82 4.27 -8.11
N MET A 17 -31.78 4.25 -6.77
CA MET A 17 -30.54 4.30 -5.98
C MET A 17 -29.70 3.03 -6.13
N SER A 18 -30.24 1.96 -6.74
CA SER A 18 -29.59 0.66 -6.89
C SER A 18 -28.36 0.77 -7.81
N ASP A 19 -28.53 1.39 -8.99
CA ASP A 19 -27.45 1.54 -9.97
C ASP A 19 -26.26 2.35 -9.42
N PHE A 20 -26.52 3.34 -8.56
CA PHE A 20 -25.47 4.20 -8.01
C PHE A 20 -24.70 3.51 -6.87
N ILE A 21 -25.39 2.72 -6.04
CA ILE A 21 -24.76 1.95 -4.96
C ILE A 21 -23.93 0.80 -5.54
N ASP A 22 -24.46 0.08 -6.54
CA ASP A 22 -23.75 -1.02 -7.20
C ASP A 22 -22.45 -0.57 -7.88
N GLU A 23 -22.46 0.61 -8.51
CA GLU A 23 -21.25 1.17 -9.16
C GLU A 23 -20.20 1.64 -8.14
N THR A 24 -20.63 2.11 -6.96
CA THR A 24 -19.73 2.54 -5.88
C THR A 24 -19.08 1.34 -5.21
N ASP A 25 -19.87 0.29 -4.91
CA ASP A 25 -19.38 -0.97 -4.35
C ASP A 25 -18.40 -1.67 -5.30
N ALA A 26 -18.70 -1.67 -6.61
CA ALA A 26 -17.80 -2.24 -7.63
C ALA A 26 -16.45 -1.51 -7.68
N ARG A 27 -16.44 -0.18 -7.54
CA ARG A 27 -15.20 0.62 -7.48
C ARG A 27 -14.42 0.36 -6.20
N GLU A 28 -15.08 0.27 -5.06
CA GLU A 28 -14.41 -0.03 -3.78
C GLU A 28 -13.79 -1.43 -3.80
N GLN A 29 -14.51 -2.43 -4.32
CA GLN A 29 -13.97 -3.78 -4.51
C GLN A 29 -12.78 -3.81 -5.47
N PHE A 30 -12.80 -3.02 -6.55
CA PHE A 30 -11.67 -2.92 -7.46
C PHE A 30 -10.41 -2.38 -6.76
N VAL A 31 -10.56 -1.32 -5.95
CA VAL A 31 -9.43 -0.72 -5.21
C VAL A 31 -8.89 -1.70 -4.16
N LEU A 32 -9.78 -2.38 -3.44
CA LEU A 32 -9.38 -3.40 -2.46
C LEU A 32 -8.63 -4.56 -3.15
N ASN A 33 -9.17 -5.10 -4.24
CA ASN A 33 -8.53 -6.17 -4.99
C ASN A 33 -7.18 -5.74 -5.58
N ALA A 34 -7.06 -4.52 -6.08
CA ALA A 34 -5.79 -3.97 -6.57
C ALA A 34 -4.75 -3.82 -5.43
N SER A 35 -5.18 -3.42 -4.23
CA SER A 35 -4.28 -3.32 -3.07
C SER A 35 -3.81 -4.70 -2.58
N ILE A 36 -4.72 -5.70 -2.58
CA ILE A 36 -4.42 -7.09 -2.23
C ILE A 36 -3.43 -7.69 -3.22
N GLN A 37 -3.64 -7.46 -4.53
CA GLN A 37 -2.71 -7.98 -5.53
C GLN A 37 -1.35 -7.31 -5.45
N ASN A 38 -1.28 -5.99 -5.25
CA ASN A 38 -0.02 -5.30 -4.99
C ASN A 38 0.71 -5.85 -3.75
N ALA A 39 -0.01 -6.21 -2.68
CA ALA A 39 0.59 -6.81 -1.49
C ALA A 39 1.13 -8.22 -1.78
N ARG A 40 0.39 -9.03 -2.56
CA ARG A 40 0.82 -10.36 -3.01
C ARG A 40 2.04 -10.29 -3.92
N ASP A 41 2.05 -9.38 -4.88
CA ASP A 41 3.19 -9.18 -5.80
C ASP A 41 4.44 -8.74 -5.04
N ARG A 42 4.28 -7.85 -4.04
CA ARG A 42 5.37 -7.50 -3.13
C ARG A 42 5.85 -8.69 -2.32
N ALA A 43 4.96 -9.51 -1.78
CA ALA A 43 5.33 -10.71 -1.04
C ALA A 43 6.05 -11.74 -1.93
N ALA A 44 5.61 -11.91 -3.18
CA ALA A 44 6.21 -12.84 -4.14
C ALA A 44 7.58 -12.35 -4.65
N ALA A 45 7.76 -11.04 -4.85
CA ALA A 45 9.03 -10.44 -5.28
C ALA A 45 10.10 -10.46 -4.18
N VAL A 46 9.68 -10.47 -2.91
CA VAL A 46 10.57 -10.73 -1.78
C VAL A 46 10.82 -12.24 -1.73
N GLY A 47 11.63 -12.75 -2.68
CA GLY A 47 12.19 -14.09 -2.56
C GLY A 47 12.77 -14.23 -1.14
N GLN A 48 12.38 -15.27 -0.41
CA GLN A 48 12.70 -15.43 1.01
C GLN A 48 14.21 -15.50 1.21
N LYS A 49 14.84 -14.34 1.37
CA LYS A 49 16.25 -14.22 1.68
C LYS A 49 16.37 -14.51 3.17
N TRP A 50 16.90 -15.68 3.49
CA TRP A 50 17.21 -16.06 4.86
C TRP A 50 18.47 -15.31 5.31
N PHE A 51 18.34 -14.50 6.36
CA PHE A 51 19.45 -13.82 6.99
C PHE A 51 19.96 -14.64 8.18
N LYS A 52 21.28 -14.71 8.35
CA LYS A 52 21.89 -15.34 9.54
C LYS A 52 22.03 -14.34 10.70
N SER A 53 22.03 -13.05 10.37
CA SER A 53 22.19 -11.94 11.30
C SER A 53 21.37 -10.74 10.86
N CYS A 54 21.00 -9.91 11.83
CA CYS A 54 20.25 -8.68 11.66
C CYS A 54 21.05 -7.70 10.80
N GLN A 55 20.41 -7.09 9.82
CA GLN A 55 21.07 -6.11 8.94
C GLN A 55 21.45 -4.81 9.64
N LEU A 56 20.93 -4.54 10.84
CA LEU A 56 21.21 -3.32 11.59
C LEU A 56 22.28 -3.55 12.68
N CYS A 57 22.00 -4.41 13.66
CA CYS A 57 22.90 -4.63 14.81
C CYS A 57 23.86 -5.81 14.63
N SER A 58 23.72 -6.61 13.57
CA SER A 58 24.47 -7.85 13.33
C SER A 58 24.24 -9.00 14.33
N ASP A 59 23.28 -8.87 15.24
CA ASP A 59 22.88 -9.96 16.13
C ASP A 59 22.23 -11.13 15.38
N PRO A 60 22.31 -12.38 15.89
CA PRO A 60 21.70 -13.53 15.23
C PRO A 60 20.18 -13.40 15.13
N THR A 61 19.63 -13.71 13.95
CA THR A 61 18.19 -13.70 13.69
C THR A 61 17.64 -15.11 13.80
N VAL A 62 16.66 -15.33 14.67
CA VAL A 62 16.12 -16.68 14.95
C VAL A 62 15.30 -17.22 13.78
N ASP A 63 14.53 -16.36 13.12
CA ASP A 63 13.55 -16.77 12.08
C ASP A 63 14.05 -16.53 10.65
N GLY A 64 15.34 -16.22 10.48
CA GLY A 64 15.89 -15.84 9.18
C GLY A 64 15.42 -14.46 8.68
N ALA A 65 14.72 -13.69 9.52
CA ALA A 65 14.24 -12.35 9.21
C ALA A 65 15.40 -11.36 9.00
N ALA A 66 15.15 -10.30 8.24
CA ALA A 66 16.18 -9.27 7.98
C ALA A 66 16.61 -8.48 9.23
N TYR A 67 15.76 -8.44 10.26
CA TYR A 67 15.99 -7.73 11.52
C TYR A 67 15.64 -8.65 12.69
N CYS A 68 16.36 -8.52 13.81
CA CYS A 68 16.16 -9.36 14.98
C CYS A 68 14.90 -9.01 15.77
N ASP A 69 14.42 -7.77 15.67
CA ASP A 69 13.21 -7.27 16.32
C ASP A 69 12.57 -6.11 15.52
N ASP A 70 11.41 -5.68 16.00
CA ASP A 70 10.67 -4.56 15.41
C ASP A 70 11.40 -3.22 15.58
N ASP A 71 12.18 -3.05 16.66
CA ASP A 71 12.94 -1.82 16.91
C ASP A 71 14.03 -1.62 15.84
N CYS A 72 14.79 -2.67 15.51
CA CYS A 72 15.77 -2.65 14.42
C CYS A 72 15.11 -2.41 13.06
N LEU A 73 13.92 -2.97 12.83
CA LEU A 73 13.17 -2.72 11.61
C LEU A 73 12.73 -1.24 11.50
N ILE A 74 12.26 -0.64 12.60
CA ILE A 74 11.82 0.75 12.65
C ILE A 74 13.01 1.70 12.43
N GLU A 75 14.13 1.46 13.12
CA GLU A 75 15.33 2.28 12.97
C GLU A 75 15.90 2.19 11.54
N ALA A 76 15.98 0.99 10.96
CA ALA A 76 16.42 0.84 9.57
C ALA A 76 15.51 1.58 8.58
N ARG A 77 14.19 1.63 8.83
CA ARG A 77 13.25 2.44 8.03
C ARG A 77 13.48 3.93 8.23
N ARG A 78 13.77 4.38 9.46
CA ARG A 78 14.10 5.79 9.76
C ARG A 78 15.37 6.22 9.04
N GLU A 79 16.44 5.44 9.13
CA GLU A 79 17.70 5.72 8.43
C GLU A 79 17.51 5.80 6.91
N ARG A 80 16.74 4.88 6.34
CA ARG A 80 16.42 4.92 4.91
C ARG A 80 15.67 6.18 4.53
N ALA A 81 14.66 6.57 5.31
CA ALA A 81 13.90 7.79 5.06
C ALA A 81 14.74 9.07 5.17
N VAL A 82 15.67 9.12 6.13
CA VAL A 82 16.62 10.25 6.27
C VAL A 82 17.55 10.29 5.05
N ARG A 83 18.12 9.13 4.67
CA ARG A 83 19.02 9.01 3.53
C ARG A 83 18.34 9.42 2.21
N ASP A 84 17.12 8.97 1.99
CA ASP A 84 16.35 9.31 0.78
C ASP A 84 16.08 10.82 0.71
N LYS A 85 15.77 11.46 1.85
CA LYS A 85 15.65 12.93 1.94
C LYS A 85 16.97 13.65 1.68
N GLN A 86 18.10 13.14 2.18
CA GLN A 86 19.42 13.72 1.93
C GLN A 86 19.81 13.64 0.45
N PHE A 87 19.49 12.54 -0.23
CA PHE A 87 19.74 12.41 -1.67
C PHE A 87 18.79 13.25 -2.52
N ALA A 88 17.54 13.43 -2.10
CA ALA A 88 16.59 14.30 -2.78
C ALA A 88 16.98 15.79 -2.73
N GLN A 89 17.69 16.23 -1.68
CA GLN A 89 18.17 17.61 -1.54
C GLN A 89 19.47 17.90 -2.31
N ARG A 90 20.14 16.87 -2.85
CA ARG A 90 21.38 17.00 -3.63
C ARG A 90 21.15 16.93 -5.15
N ARG A 91 19.90 16.88 -5.60
CA ARG A 91 19.48 16.98 -7.01
C ARG A 91 18.79 18.31 -7.24
#